data_AF-A0A9X1UWP2-F1
#
_entry.id   AF-A0A9X1UWP2-F1
#
_cell.length_a   1.000
_cell.length_b   1.000
_cell.length_c   1.000
_cell.angle_alpha   90.00
_cell.angle_beta   90.00
_cell.angle_gamma   90.00
#
_symmetry.space_group_name_H-M   'P 1'
#
loop_
_entity.id
_entity.type
_entity.pdbx_description
1 polymer ?
#
loop_
_entity_poly.entity_id
_entity_poly.type
_entity_poly.pdbx_seq_one_letter_code
_entity_poly.pdbx_strand_id
1 'polypeptide(L)'
;MKSLIFGLFLLMSFSMTAQKLSKDAEKLEKDHPEVFMSIKEYASAKWENDPVKMNNEVNEQAEAFSEICKLVIADFYRNRLTLEILKQRTEDDKKISFIDPSVNWEVVLSELRQSFITKRSF
;
A
#
# COMPACT_ATOMS: atom_id res chain seq x y z
N MET A 1 46.89 -12.41 -26.22
CA MET A 1 46.23 -12.37 -24.90
C MET A 1 45.86 -10.93 -24.49
N LYS A 2 45.03 -10.23 -25.26
CA LYS A 2 44.52 -8.88 -24.88
C LYS A 2 43.03 -8.66 -25.18
N SER A 3 42.37 -9.55 -25.91
CA SER A 3 40.96 -9.37 -26.32
C SER A 3 39.94 -10.19 -25.52
N LEU A 4 40.37 -11.05 -24.60
CA LEU A 4 39.45 -11.90 -23.81
C LEU A 4 38.95 -11.24 -22.52
N ILE A 5 39.59 -10.14 -22.08
CA ILE A 5 39.24 -9.47 -20.82
C ILE A 5 38.11 -8.44 -21.01
N PHE A 6 37.93 -7.91 -22.22
CA PHE A 6 36.90 -6.91 -22.50
C PHE A 6 35.49 -7.49 -22.74
N GLY A 7 35.38 -8.79 -23.02
CA GLY A 7 34.09 -9.47 -23.19
C GLY A 7 33.41 -9.90 -21.88
N LEU A 8 34.16 -9.97 -20.78
CA LEU A 8 33.66 -10.42 -19.48
C LEU A 8 33.10 -9.29 -18.59
N PHE A 9 33.37 -8.03 -18.94
CA PHE A 9 32.87 -6.87 -18.17
C PHE A 9 31.47 -6.39 -18.58
N LEU A 10 30.92 -6.86 -19.70
CA LEU A 10 29.60 -6.44 -20.21
C LEU A 10 28.43 -7.34 -19.75
N LEU A 11 28.68 -8.40 -18.97
CA LEU A 11 27.66 -9.39 -18.60
C LEU A 11 27.24 -9.39 -17.12
N MET A 12 27.74 -8.47 -16.29
CA MET A 12 27.55 -8.52 -14.82
C MET A 12 26.87 -7.27 -14.23
N SER A 13 26.07 -6.54 -15.01
CA SER A 13 25.35 -5.35 -14.51
C SER A 13 23.84 -5.41 -14.71
N PHE A 14 23.24 -6.60 -14.73
CA PHE A 14 21.87 -6.75 -14.24
C PHE A 14 21.93 -6.82 -12.72
N SER A 15 22.10 -5.65 -12.10
CA SER A 15 21.67 -5.45 -10.72
C SER A 15 20.16 -5.68 -10.71
N MET A 16 19.72 -6.91 -10.47
CA MET A 16 18.41 -7.17 -9.88
C MET A 16 18.46 -6.48 -8.51
N THR A 17 18.14 -5.19 -8.48
CA THR A 17 17.85 -4.48 -7.25
C THR A 17 16.54 -5.08 -6.78
N ALA A 18 16.60 -6.22 -6.09
CA ALA A 18 15.48 -6.78 -5.36
C ALA A 18 15.12 -5.72 -4.33
N GLN A 19 14.19 -4.84 -4.68
CA GLN A 19 13.76 -3.81 -3.76
C GLN A 19 13.06 -4.52 -2.61
N LYS A 20 13.52 -4.19 -1.41
CA LYS A 20 13.01 -4.80 -0.20
C LYS A 20 11.64 -4.23 0.12
N LEU A 21 10.75 -5.07 0.64
CA LEU A 21 9.51 -4.62 1.24
C LEU A 21 9.81 -3.76 2.48
N SER A 22 8.92 -2.80 2.75
CA SER A 22 8.94 -2.02 3.98
C SER A 22 8.61 -2.91 5.18
N LYS A 23 8.94 -2.48 6.40
CA LYS A 23 8.59 -3.24 7.61
C LYS A 23 7.08 -3.42 7.79
N ASP A 24 6.28 -2.42 7.42
CA ASP A 24 4.82 -2.51 7.47
C ASP A 24 4.31 -3.50 6.42
N ALA A 25 4.88 -3.51 5.21
CA ALA A 25 4.53 -4.49 4.17
C ALA A 25 4.93 -5.92 4.57
N GLU A 26 6.16 -6.14 5.07
CA GLU A 26 6.61 -7.44 5.58
C GLU A 26 5.73 -7.96 6.73
N LYS A 27 5.32 -7.05 7.64
CA LYS A 27 4.43 -7.40 8.74
C LYS A 27 3.03 -7.72 8.23
N LEU A 28 2.50 -6.96 7.29
CA LEU A 28 1.19 -7.18 6.70
C LEU A 28 1.14 -8.51 5.94
N GLU A 29 2.18 -8.85 5.16
CA GLU A 29 2.33 -10.14 4.48
C GLU A 29 2.26 -11.31 5.47
N LYS A 30 2.88 -11.16 6.65
CA LYS A 30 2.89 -12.19 7.68
C LYS A 30 1.58 -12.30 8.46
N ASP A 31 1.06 -11.18 8.91
CA ASP A 31 -0.05 -11.13 9.88
C ASP A 31 -1.42 -11.22 9.18
N HIS A 32 -1.53 -10.67 7.96
CA HIS A 32 -2.76 -10.59 7.16
C HIS A 32 -2.48 -10.78 5.67
N PRO A 33 -2.05 -12.00 5.25
CA PRO A 33 -1.62 -12.27 3.89
C PRO A 33 -2.69 -11.96 2.83
N GLU A 34 -3.97 -12.11 3.15
CA GLU A 34 -5.10 -11.79 2.27
C GLU A 34 -5.19 -10.30 1.92
N VAL A 35 -4.87 -9.41 2.87
CA VAL A 35 -4.83 -7.95 2.64
C VAL A 35 -3.57 -7.57 1.88
N PHE A 36 -2.45 -8.19 2.21
CA PHE A 36 -1.21 -7.99 1.45
C PHE A 36 -1.38 -8.39 -0.02
N MET A 37 -2.06 -9.51 -0.29
CA MET A 37 -2.33 -9.97 -1.65
C MET A 37 -3.23 -8.99 -2.43
N SER A 38 -4.26 -8.43 -1.80
CA SER A 38 -5.11 -7.42 -2.46
C SER A 38 -4.32 -6.16 -2.83
N ILE A 39 -3.42 -5.69 -1.95
CA ILE A 39 -2.50 -4.57 -2.22
C ILE A 39 -1.53 -4.91 -3.35
N LYS A 40 -1.00 -6.13 -3.36
CA LYS A 40 -0.09 -6.58 -4.42
C LYS A 40 -0.79 -6.66 -5.77
N GLU A 41 -2.04 -7.13 -5.80
CA GLU A 41 -2.87 -7.13 -7.01
C GLU A 41 -3.17 -5.71 -7.50
N TYR A 42 -3.50 -4.78 -6.60
CA TYR A 42 -3.64 -3.36 -6.91
C TYR A 42 -2.38 -2.79 -7.58
N ALA A 43 -1.22 -3.00 -6.94
CA ALA A 43 0.07 -2.52 -7.47
C ALA A 43 0.44 -3.17 -8.80
N SER A 44 0.15 -4.46 -8.96
CA SER A 44 0.40 -5.21 -10.20
C SER A 44 -0.46 -4.70 -11.35
N ALA A 45 -1.74 -4.37 -11.09
CA ALA A 45 -2.63 -3.80 -12.10
C ALA A 45 -2.19 -2.40 -12.55
N LYS A 46 -1.60 -1.61 -11.64
CA LYS A 46 -1.10 -0.25 -11.93
C LYS A 46 0.28 -0.25 -12.62
N TRP A 47 1.14 -1.19 -12.26
CA TRP A 47 2.57 -1.22 -12.64
C TRP A 47 3.03 -2.56 -13.21
N GLU A 48 2.20 -3.18 -14.07
CA GLU A 48 2.38 -4.55 -14.60
C GLU A 48 3.80 -4.86 -15.13
N ASN A 49 4.47 -3.87 -15.72
CA ASN A 49 5.79 -4.02 -16.35
C ASN A 49 6.92 -3.27 -15.64
N ASP A 50 6.67 -2.71 -14.46
CA ASP A 50 7.66 -1.94 -13.69
C ASP A 50 7.77 -2.49 -12.26
N PRO A 51 8.59 -3.54 -12.04
CA PRO A 51 8.71 -4.18 -10.73
C PRO A 51 9.16 -3.22 -9.64
N VAL A 52 9.90 -2.16 -10.01
CA VAL A 52 10.39 -1.16 -9.07
C VAL A 52 9.23 -0.30 -8.56
N LYS A 53 8.43 0.22 -9.48
CA LYS A 53 7.23 0.99 -9.10
C LYS A 53 6.19 0.13 -8.42
N MET A 54 6.01 -1.11 -8.85
CA MET A 54 5.12 -2.07 -8.19
C MET A 54 5.52 -2.26 -6.72
N ASN A 55 6.81 -2.48 -6.44
CA ASN A 55 7.26 -2.69 -5.07
C ASN A 55 7.17 -1.42 -4.20
N ASN A 56 7.45 -0.25 -4.78
CA ASN A 56 7.22 1.03 -4.10
C ASN A 56 5.73 1.23 -3.78
N GLU A 57 4.84 0.96 -4.73
CA GLU A 57 3.39 1.08 -4.53
C GLU A 57 2.90 0.12 -3.42
N VAL A 58 3.38 -1.12 -3.39
CA VAL A 58 3.07 -2.07 -2.30
C VAL A 58 3.46 -1.48 -0.94
N ASN A 59 4.63 -0.86 -0.85
CA ASN A 59 5.11 -0.25 0.39
C ASN A 59 4.24 0.95 0.82
N GLU A 60 3.89 1.83 -0.12
CA GLU A 60 3.05 3.01 0.12
C GLU A 60 1.63 2.61 0.55
N GLN A 61 1.03 1.64 -0.15
CA GLN A 61 -0.31 1.14 0.18
C GLN A 61 -0.33 0.41 1.53
N ALA A 62 0.69 -0.40 1.85
CA ALA A 62 0.79 -1.09 3.14
C ALA A 62 0.99 -0.10 4.31
N GLU A 63 1.80 0.94 4.12
CA GLU A 63 1.95 2.02 5.10
C GLU A 63 0.62 2.75 5.32
N ALA A 64 -0.07 3.11 4.23
CA ALA A 64 -1.37 3.78 4.34
C ALA A 64 -2.41 2.92 5.06
N PHE A 65 -2.47 1.62 4.76
CA PHE A 65 -3.34 0.67 5.47
C PHE A 65 -3.00 0.57 6.96
N SER A 66 -1.70 0.48 7.30
CA SER A 66 -1.22 0.46 8.69
C SER A 66 -1.64 1.72 9.46
N GLU A 67 -1.52 2.89 8.84
CA GLU A 67 -1.95 4.17 9.42
C GLU A 67 -3.47 4.24 9.62
N ILE A 68 -4.27 3.74 8.66
CA ILE A 68 -5.73 3.63 8.83
C ILE A 68 -6.07 2.73 10.01
N CYS A 69 -5.42 1.57 10.14
CA CYS A 69 -5.62 0.67 11.26
C CYS A 69 -5.29 1.34 12.60
N LYS A 70 -4.17 2.08 12.66
CA LYS A 70 -3.79 2.86 13.85
C LYS A 70 -4.83 3.91 14.18
N LEU A 71 -5.35 4.64 13.19
CA LEU A 71 -6.43 5.60 13.42
C LEU A 71 -7.67 4.90 13.98
N VAL A 72 -8.13 3.80 13.36
CA VAL A 72 -9.30 3.04 13.83
C VAL A 72 -9.11 2.54 15.27
N ILE A 73 -7.93 1.99 15.61
CA ILE A 73 -7.65 1.38 16.92
C ILE A 73 -7.37 2.43 18.00
N ALA A 74 -6.49 3.40 17.75
CA ALA A 74 -6.03 4.35 18.76
C ALA A 74 -7.13 5.28 19.26
N ASP A 75 -8.16 5.52 18.46
CA ASP A 75 -9.26 6.41 18.81
C ASP A 75 -10.62 5.71 18.79
N PHE A 76 -10.71 4.38 18.94
CA PHE A 76 -11.97 3.60 18.84
C PHE A 76 -13.21 4.24 19.49
N TYR A 77 -13.04 4.93 20.63
CA TYR A 77 -14.12 5.65 21.35
C TYR A 77 -14.49 7.04 20.76
N ARG A 78 -13.57 7.71 20.06
CA ARG A 78 -13.78 8.97 19.31
C ARG A 78 -14.01 8.74 17.80
N ASN A 79 -13.64 7.58 17.29
CA ASN A 79 -13.63 7.19 15.87
C ASN A 79 -14.86 6.45 15.40
N ARG A 80 -15.99 6.68 16.06
CA ARG A 80 -17.29 6.55 15.40
C ARG A 80 -17.28 7.26 14.04
N LEU A 81 -16.54 8.37 13.92
CA LEU A 81 -16.32 9.07 12.65
C LEU A 81 -15.60 8.23 11.59
N THR A 82 -14.50 7.56 11.93
CA THR A 82 -13.77 6.69 10.99
C THR A 82 -14.63 5.52 10.54
N LEU A 83 -15.36 4.91 11.47
CA LEU A 83 -16.31 3.85 11.15
C LEU A 83 -17.48 4.37 10.30
N GLU A 84 -17.97 5.59 10.57
CA GLU A 84 -19.00 6.26 9.77
C GLU A 84 -18.50 6.56 8.35
N ILE A 85 -17.24 6.98 8.16
CA ILE A 85 -16.67 7.23 6.83
C ILE A 85 -16.46 5.92 6.07
N LEU A 86 -15.93 4.88 6.72
CA LEU A 86 -15.78 3.55 6.12
C LEU A 86 -17.16 2.94 5.76
N LYS A 87 -18.17 3.15 6.61
CA LYS A 87 -19.55 2.72 6.39
C LYS A 87 -20.22 3.53 5.27
N GLN A 88 -20.08 4.85 5.27
CA GLN A 88 -20.63 5.73 4.25
C GLN A 88 -20.07 5.38 2.87
N ARG A 89 -18.76 5.13 2.75
CA ARG A 89 -18.19 4.63 1.49
C ARG A 89 -18.81 3.30 1.06
N THR A 90 -19.01 2.38 2.00
CA THR A 90 -19.70 1.10 1.71
C THR A 90 -21.14 1.31 1.23
N GLU A 91 -21.83 2.34 1.73
CA GLU A 91 -23.19 2.73 1.32
C GLU A 91 -23.23 3.52 0.00
N ASP A 92 -22.19 4.30 -0.31
CA ASP A 92 -22.00 5.05 -1.56
C ASP A 92 -21.54 4.17 -2.75
N ASP A 93 -21.84 2.87 -2.72
CA ASP A 93 -21.37 1.82 -3.66
C ASP A 93 -19.85 1.65 -3.78
N LYS A 94 -19.03 2.39 -3.02
CA LYS A 94 -17.59 2.18 -2.89
C LYS A 94 -17.35 1.08 -1.86
N LYS A 95 -17.71 -0.16 -2.20
CA LYS A 95 -17.51 -1.34 -1.33
C LYS A 95 -16.08 -1.35 -0.77
N ILE A 96 -15.91 -0.95 0.49
CA ILE A 96 -14.61 -1.10 1.15
C ILE A 96 -14.57 -2.51 1.72
N SER A 97 -13.78 -3.35 1.08
CA SER A 97 -13.33 -4.60 1.67
C SER A 97 -11.81 -4.53 1.81
N PHE A 98 -11.28 -4.96 2.96
CA PHE A 98 -9.83 -5.01 3.17
C PHE A 98 -9.11 -5.95 2.18
N ILE A 99 -9.88 -6.84 1.54
CA ILE A 99 -9.37 -7.79 0.55
C ILE A 99 -9.80 -7.45 -0.88
N ASP A 100 -10.40 -6.28 -1.14
CA ASP A 100 -10.73 -5.85 -2.50
C ASP A 100 -9.51 -5.16 -3.14
N PRO A 101 -8.96 -5.72 -4.25
CA PRO A 101 -7.77 -5.21 -4.91
C PRO A 101 -8.01 -3.91 -5.70
N SER A 102 -9.24 -3.41 -5.77
CA SER A 102 -9.55 -2.10 -6.38
C SER A 102 -9.36 -0.93 -5.40
N VAL A 103 -9.18 -1.19 -4.11
CA VAL A 103 -9.10 -0.16 -3.08
C VAL A 103 -7.70 0.48 -3.06
N ASN A 104 -7.65 1.79 -3.27
CA ASN A 104 -6.45 2.59 -3.01
C ASN A 104 -6.48 3.13 -1.56
N TRP A 105 -5.59 2.62 -0.71
CA TRP A 105 -5.51 2.95 0.72
C TRP A 105 -4.96 4.34 1.00
N GLU A 106 -4.10 4.89 0.14
CA GLU A 106 -3.64 6.28 0.28
C GLU A 106 -4.81 7.27 0.12
N VAL A 107 -5.69 7.03 -0.85
CA VAL A 107 -6.90 7.84 -1.05
C VAL A 107 -7.83 7.71 0.16
N VAL A 108 -8.03 6.48 0.67
CA VAL A 108 -8.83 6.24 1.88
C VAL A 108 -8.25 7.03 3.06
N LEU A 109 -6.93 6.98 3.27
CA LEU A 109 -6.24 7.67 4.34
C LEU A 109 -6.35 9.20 4.22
N SER A 110 -6.21 9.72 3.00
CA SER A 110 -6.35 11.15 2.72
C SER A 110 -7.75 11.67 3.06
N GLU A 111 -8.80 10.96 2.62
CA GLU A 111 -10.19 11.33 2.92
C GLU A 111 -10.51 11.25 4.41
N LEU A 112 -9.99 10.25 5.11
CA LEU A 112 -10.11 10.14 6.57
C LEU A 112 -9.48 11.34 7.27
N ARG A 113 -8.23 11.69 6.91
CA ARG A 113 -7.52 12.85 7.47
C ARG A 113 -8.27 14.16 7.20
N GLN A 114 -8.78 14.35 6.00
CA GLN A 114 -9.56 15.55 5.65
C GLN A 114 -10.83 15.66 6.49
N SER A 115 -11.56 14.57 6.66
CA SER A 115 -12.79 14.54 7.45
C SER A 115 -12.55 14.85 8.93
N PHE A 116 -11.41 14.41 9.49
CA PHE A 116 -11.00 14.79 10.84
C PHE A 116 -10.72 16.28 11.00
N ILE A 117 -10.08 16.89 10.00
CA ILE A 117 -9.79 18.32 9.99
C ILE A 117 -11.11 19.10 9.96
N THR A 118 -12.02 18.75 9.04
CA THR A 118 -13.31 19.45 8.88
C THR A 118 -14.20 19.35 10.12
N LYS A 119 -14.21 18.23 10.85
CA LYS A 119 -14.99 18.11 12.09
C LYS A 119 -14.35 18.76 13.33
N ARG A 120 -13.04 19.01 13.35
CA ARG A 120 -12.38 19.80 14.42
C ARG A 120 -12.61 21.31 14.29
N SER A 121 -12.99 21.79 13.10
CA SER A 121 -13.24 23.21 12.81
C SER A 121 -14.67 23.67 13.13
N PHE A 122 -15.52 22.80 13.67
CA PHE A 122 -16.85 23.11 14.23
C PHE A 122 -16.82 22.97 15.75
#